data_AF-A0A4Q4BPZ0-F1
#
_entry.id   AF-A0A4Q4BPZ0-F1
#
_cell.length_a   1.000
_cell.length_b   1.000
_cell.length_c   1.000
_cell.angle_alpha   90.00
_cell.angle_beta   90.00
_cell.angle_gamma   90.00
#
_symmetry.space_group_name_H-M   'P 1'
#
loop_
_entity.id
_entity.type
_entity.pdbx_description
1 polymer ?
#
loop_
_entity_poly.entity_id
_entity_poly.type
_entity_poly.pdbx_seq_one_letter_code
_entity_poly.pdbx_strand_id
1 'polypeptide(L)' 'MSKIILETRGLTKQYGGVHALDDANFILHEGEHVAVVGDNGAGKST' A
#
# COMPACT_ATOMS: atom_id res chain seq x y z
N MET A 1 -7.21 -9.97 20.05
CA MET A 1 -6.93 -9.08 18.91
C MET A 1 -5.74 -9.66 18.16
N SER A 2 -5.82 -9.78 16.84
CA SER A 2 -4.69 -10.22 16.01
C SER A 2 -3.56 -9.19 16.07
N LYS A 3 -2.32 -9.67 16.09
CA LYS A 3 -1.11 -8.83 16.20
C LYS A 3 -1.00 -7.93 14.97
N ILE A 4 -0.74 -6.64 15.17
CA ILE A 4 -0.41 -5.72 14.07
C ILE A 4 1.02 -6.03 13.61
N ILE A 5 1.19 -6.24 12.30
CA ILE A 5 2.50 -6.49 11.67
C ILE A 5 2.97 -5.32 10.79
N LEU A 6 2.05 -4.48 10.31
CA LEU A 6 2.36 -3.24 9.60
C LEU A 6 1.26 -2.21 9.88
N GLU A 7 1.65 -0.97 10.09
CA GLU A 7 0.77 0.20 10.12
C GLU A 7 1.40 1.28 9.25
N THR A 8 0.62 1.91 8.38
CA THR A 8 1.07 3.01 7.53
C THR A 8 0.38 4.31 7.92
N ARG A 9 1.13 5.41 7.83
CA ARG A 9 0.63 6.77 8.04
C ARG A 9 1.12 7.67 6.92
N GLY A 10 0.21 8.15 6.10
CA GLY A 10 0.47 8.96 4.91
C GLY A 10 1.44 8.31 3.92
N LEU A 11 1.32 6.99 3.72
CA LEU A 11 2.22 6.29 2.82
C LEU A 11 2.01 6.79 1.40
N THR A 12 3.05 7.47 0.91
CA THR A 12 3.13 7.93 -0.47
C THR A 12 4.22 7.15 -1.17
N LYS A 13 3.92 6.61 -2.34
CA LYS A 13 4.87 5.88 -3.16
C LYS A 13 4.76 6.38 -4.60
N GLN A 14 5.89 6.84 -5.13
CA GLN A 14 5.96 7.43 -6.45
C GLN A 14 7.00 6.69 -7.31
N TYR A 15 6.70 6.59 -8.60
CA TYR A 15 7.55 6.01 -9.61
C TYR A 15 7.50 6.85 -10.88
N GLY A 16 8.61 7.53 -11.20
CA GLY A 16 8.62 8.50 -12.28
C GLY A 16 7.54 9.58 -12.04
N GLY A 17 6.61 9.72 -12.98
CA GLY A 17 5.48 10.66 -12.89
C GLY A 17 4.20 10.10 -12.29
N VAL A 18 4.21 8.90 -11.71
CA VAL A 18 3.00 8.22 -11.20
C VAL A 18 3.07 8.06 -9.69
N HIS A 19 1.99 8.45 -9.00
CA HIS A 19 1.76 8.11 -7.59
C HIS A 19 1.06 6.75 -7.54
N ALA A 20 1.80 5.71 -7.15
CA ALA A 20 1.24 4.37 -6.92
C ALA A 20 0.45 4.30 -5.61
N LEU A 21 0.90 5.07 -4.61
CA LEU A 21 0.18 5.30 -3.36
C LEU A 21 0.26 6.80 -3.06
N ASP A 22 -0.84 7.38 -2.60
CA ASP A 22 -0.93 8.79 -2.21
C ASP A 22 -1.69 8.88 -0.89
N ASP A 23 -1.02 9.38 0.15
CA ASP A 23 -1.55 9.49 1.52
C ASP A 23 -2.27 8.22 2.05
N ALA A 24 -1.72 7.03 1.77
CA ALA A 24 -2.38 5.77 2.11
C ALA A 24 -2.17 5.38 3.59
N ASN A 25 -3.29 5.16 4.29
CA ASN A 25 -3.33 4.79 5.70
C ASN A 25 -4.01 3.43 5.87
N PHE A 26 -3.27 2.39 6.27
CA PHE A 26 -3.82 1.06 6.53
C PHE A 26 -3.04 0.32 7.62
N ILE A 27 -3.71 -0.69 8.20
CA ILE A 27 -3.15 -1.60 9.19
C ILE A 27 -3.24 -3.00 8.59
N LEU A 28 -2.15 -3.77 8.68
CA LEU A 28 -2.11 -5.17 8.34
C LEU A 28 -1.92 -5.98 9.62
N HIS A 29 -2.84 -6.90 9.88
CA HIS A 29 -2.74 -7.85 10.98
C HIS A 29 -2.09 -9.17 10.53
N GLU A 30 -1.54 -9.89 11.50
CA GLU A 30 -1.00 -11.22 11.31
C GLU A 30 -2.05 -12.17 10.69
N GLY A 31 -1.70 -12.78 9.55
CA GLY A 31 -2.58 -13.68 8.78
C GLY A 31 -3.42 -12.99 7.71
N GLU A 32 -3.39 -11.65 7.61
CA GLU A 32 -4.10 -10.92 6.57
C GLU A 32 -3.27 -10.79 5.29
N HIS A 33 -3.96 -10.69 4.16
CA HIS A 33 -3.38 -10.41 2.85
C HIS A 33 -3.90 -9.05 2.36
N VAL A 34 -2.98 -8.15 2.02
CA VAL A 34 -3.29 -6.87 1.36
C VAL A 34 -2.79 -6.91 -0.08
N ALA A 35 -3.60 -6.41 -1.00
CA ALA A 35 -3.27 -6.27 -2.42
C ALA A 35 -3.39 -4.81 -2.85
N VAL A 36 -2.44 -4.37 -3.70
CA VAL A 36 -2.51 -3.07 -4.38
C VAL A 36 -3.15 -3.30 -5.75
N VAL A 37 -4.27 -2.63 -6.02
CA VAL A 37 -5.07 -2.79 -7.25
C VAL A 37 -5.16 -1.45 -7.99
N GLY A 38 -5.20 -1.50 -9.32
CA GLY A 38 -5.19 -0.32 -10.19
C GLY A 38 -4.80 -0.69 -11.63
N ASP A 39 -4.85 0.28 -12.54
CA ASP A 39 -4.61 0.05 -13.97
C ASP A 39 -3.15 -0.31 -14.30
N ASN A 40 -2.92 -0.88 -15.48
CA ASN A 40 -1.55 -1.11 -15.97
C ASN A 40 -0.80 0.21 -16.05
N GLY A 41 0.42 0.24 -15.50
CA GLY A 41 1.22 1.47 -15.38
C GLY A 41 1.00 2.28 -14.10
N ALA A 42 0.05 1.90 -13.23
CA ALA A 42 -0.19 2.58 -11.95
C ALA A 42 0.89 2.35 -10.87
N GLY A 43 2.01 1.65 -11.18
CA GLY A 43 3.10 1.41 -10.23
C GLY A 43 2.84 0.32 -9.18
N LYS A 44 2.03 -0.70 -9.50
CA LYS A 44 1.67 -1.80 -8.58
C LYS A 44 2.76 -2.87 -8.39
N SER A 45 3.54 -3.16 -9.43
CA SER A 45 4.48 -4.30 -9.49
C SER A 45 5.92 -3.92 -9.18
N THR A 46 6.23 -2.63 -9.21
CA THR A 46 7.59 -2.09 -9.15
C THR A 46 7.53 -0.85 -8.30
#